data_AF-A0A8S3QDW0-F1
#
_entry.id   AF-A0A8S3QDW0-F1
#
_cell.length_a   1.000
_cell.length_b   1.000
_cell.length_c   1.000
_cell.angle_alpha   90.00
_cell.angle_beta   90.00
_cell.angle_gamma   90.00
#
_symmetry.space_group_name_H-M   'P 1'
#
loop_
_entity.id
_entity.type
_entity.pdbx_description
1 polymer ?
#
loop_
_entity_poly.entity_id
_entity_poly.type
_entity_poly.pdbx_seq_one_letter_code
_entity_poly.pdbx_strand_id
1 'polypeptide(L)'
;MPLVSNELKAPLVADLDVSALNAELKDYIDDNIFSTFTEKIEDIVNKKLLGLKKGMLNEYSSKLEKSQTRCDQKLAELYSVYDNRFSDLSENQSENVTKFMENVQEWQTTLMQSVNEQSEYLQKSKIVYDNQVSEVLRNYKHQTSEISKEVVTSFTKLKTELKNWKNDMVDDVIKSVTSNLTQFETNMINEIHECSEKSKLVGIYNISPDESHAFNVRCETGGWTVIQKRFNGVTEFYRNWQDYENGFGDLNEEFWLGNKYIAMLTSEETIN
;
A
#
# COMPACT_ATOMS: atom_id res chain seq x y z
N MET A 1 -6.92 -9.38 53.01
CA MET A 1 -5.86 -9.07 52.03
C MET A 1 -6.52 -8.83 50.69
N PRO A 2 -6.37 -7.67 50.04
CA PRO A 2 -6.92 -7.45 48.71
C PRO A 2 -5.94 -8.00 47.68
N LEU A 3 -6.41 -8.92 46.82
CA LEU A 3 -5.66 -9.34 45.64
C LEU A 3 -5.95 -8.33 44.52
N VAL A 4 -4.87 -7.63 44.19
CA VAL A 4 -4.59 -6.75 43.06
C VAL A 4 -5.47 -7.05 41.83
N SER A 5 -6.40 -6.14 41.56
CA SER A 5 -6.82 -5.83 40.19
C SER A 5 -5.77 -4.90 39.57
N ASN A 6 -5.63 -4.97 38.25
CA ASN A 6 -4.66 -4.28 37.39
C ASN A 6 -3.30 -4.98 37.27
N GLU A 7 -3.15 -5.74 36.19
CA GLU A 7 -2.24 -5.42 35.08
C GLU A 7 -2.09 -6.64 34.17
N LEU A 8 -3.06 -6.88 33.30
CA LEU A 8 -2.77 -7.48 31.99
C LEU A 8 -2.72 -6.33 30.97
N LYS A 9 -1.64 -5.55 31.03
CA LYS A 9 -1.17 -4.83 29.84
C LYS A 9 -0.46 -5.86 28.98
N ALA A 10 -1.17 -6.44 28.01
CA ALA A 10 -0.57 -7.28 26.98
C ALA A 10 0.40 -6.41 26.14
N PRO A 11 1.72 -6.66 26.13
CA PRO A 11 2.66 -5.83 25.36
C PRO A 11 2.70 -6.19 23.86
N LEU A 12 2.12 -7.33 23.44
CA LEU A 12 2.40 -7.87 22.10
C LEU A 12 1.77 -7.13 20.92
N VAL A 13 0.82 -6.21 21.15
CA VAL A 13 0.20 -5.40 20.07
C VAL A 13 0.83 -3.99 19.98
N ALA A 14 1.60 -3.57 20.99
CA ALA A 14 2.18 -2.23 21.07
C ALA A 14 3.46 -2.05 20.24
N ASP A 15 4.15 -3.14 19.89
CA ASP A 15 5.48 -3.09 19.27
C ASP A 15 5.49 -3.21 17.73
N LEU A 16 4.32 -3.35 17.09
CA LEU A 16 4.23 -3.23 15.64
C LEU A 16 4.12 -1.76 15.26
N ASP A 17 5.29 -1.12 15.12
CA ASP A 17 5.40 0.24 14.63
C ASP A 17 5.02 0.32 13.14
N VAL A 18 3.72 0.42 12.90
CA VAL A 18 3.11 0.61 11.59
C VAL A 18 3.63 1.87 10.89
N SER A 19 4.17 2.85 11.63
CA SER A 19 4.77 4.04 11.05
C SER A 19 6.14 3.74 10.46
N ALA A 20 6.97 2.95 11.15
CA ALA A 20 8.26 2.49 10.67
C ALA A 20 8.13 1.59 9.43
N LEU A 21 7.19 0.63 9.45
CA LEU A 21 6.95 -0.24 8.29
C LEU A 21 6.40 0.53 7.07
N ASN A 22 5.56 1.55 7.30
CA ASN A 22 5.09 2.42 6.22
C ASN A 22 6.20 3.33 5.68
N ALA A 23 7.14 3.76 6.53
CA ALA A 23 8.30 4.53 6.11
C ALA A 23 9.23 3.68 5.26
N GLU A 24 9.57 2.47 5.70
CA GLU A 24 10.40 1.52 4.93
C GLU A 24 9.76 1.14 3.59
N LEU A 25 8.44 0.90 3.56
CA LEU A 25 7.74 0.59 2.32
C LEU A 25 7.68 1.80 1.38
N LYS A 26 7.50 3.01 1.91
CA LYS A 26 7.51 4.25 1.14
C LYS A 26 8.89 4.48 0.54
N ASP A 27 9.95 4.35 1.34
CA ASP A 27 11.33 4.51 0.88
C ASP A 27 11.68 3.45 -0.17
N TYR A 28 11.28 2.19 0.02
CA TYR A 28 11.48 1.15 -1.00
C TYR A 28 10.75 1.45 -2.32
N ILE A 29 9.52 1.97 -2.27
CA ILE A 29 8.76 2.33 -3.48
C ILE A 29 9.38 3.55 -4.18
N ASP A 30 9.72 4.60 -3.43
CA ASP A 30 10.30 5.83 -3.96
C ASP A 30 11.73 5.56 -4.51
N ASP A 31 12.59 4.89 -3.74
CA ASP A 31 14.00 4.70 -4.08
C ASP A 31 14.24 3.59 -5.10
N ASN A 32 13.50 2.48 -5.06
CA ASN A 32 13.73 1.38 -6.01
C ASN A 32 12.79 1.42 -7.20
N ILE A 33 11.48 1.61 -7.00
CA ILE A 33 10.52 1.44 -8.09
C ILE A 33 10.45 2.71 -8.94
N PHE A 34 10.22 3.87 -8.31
CA PHE A 34 10.10 5.13 -9.04
C PHE A 34 11.44 5.55 -9.66
N SER A 35 12.55 5.45 -8.93
CA SER A 35 13.87 5.74 -9.47
C SER A 35 14.19 4.88 -10.70
N THR A 36 14.06 3.55 -10.59
CA THR A 36 14.36 2.63 -11.70
C THR A 36 13.47 2.85 -12.92
N PHE A 37 12.17 3.13 -12.71
CA PHE A 37 11.26 3.44 -13.81
C PHE A 37 11.58 4.78 -14.47
N THR A 38 11.92 5.80 -13.66
CA THR A 38 12.29 7.13 -14.15
C THR A 38 13.55 7.05 -14.99
N GLU A 39 14.60 6.38 -14.51
CA GLU A 39 15.86 6.18 -15.24
C GLU A 39 15.64 5.43 -16.56
N LYS A 40 14.83 4.36 -16.58
CA LYS A 40 14.54 3.62 -17.81
C LYS A 40 13.75 4.43 -18.82
N ILE A 41 12.77 5.22 -18.37
CA ILE A 41 12.01 6.11 -19.26
C ILE A 41 12.92 7.18 -19.83
N GLU A 42 13.77 7.81 -19.00
CA GLU A 42 14.74 8.80 -19.47
C GLU A 42 15.71 8.20 -20.50
N ASP A 43 16.25 6.99 -20.28
CA ASP A 43 17.15 6.33 -21.23
C ASP A 43 16.45 6.05 -22.58
N ILE A 44 15.21 5.56 -22.57
CA ILE A 44 14.43 5.29 -23.80
C ILE A 44 14.15 6.59 -24.56
N VAL A 45 13.70 7.64 -23.86
CA VAL A 45 13.41 8.95 -24.45
C VAL A 45 14.69 9.54 -25.05
N ASN A 46 15.80 9.50 -24.31
CA ASN A 46 17.09 10.03 -24.75
C ASN A 46 17.61 9.28 -25.97
N LYS A 47 17.57 7.94 -26.00
CA LYS A 47 17.98 7.14 -27.17
C LYS A 47 17.17 7.48 -28.41
N LYS A 48 15.85 7.64 -28.28
CA LYS A 48 14.97 7.95 -29.42
C LYS A 48 15.17 9.38 -29.92
N LEU A 49 15.37 10.33 -29.01
CA LEU A 49 15.73 11.72 -29.34
C LEU A 49 17.07 11.80 -30.07
N LEU A 50 18.06 11.02 -29.64
CA LEU A 50 19.39 10.96 -30.25
C LEU A 50 19.33 10.35 -31.66
N GLY A 51 18.51 9.32 -31.85
CA GLY A 51 18.22 8.73 -33.16
C GLY A 51 17.58 9.72 -34.13
N LEU A 52 16.56 10.46 -33.68
CA LEU A 52 15.91 11.50 -34.48
C LEU A 52 16.89 12.63 -34.84
N LYS A 53 17.66 13.15 -33.88
CA LYS A 53 18.69 14.17 -34.14
C LYS A 53 19.73 13.71 -35.16
N LYS A 54 20.18 12.46 -35.07
CA LYS A 54 21.16 11.89 -36.01
C LYS A 54 20.57 11.73 -37.41
N GLY A 55 19.32 11.27 -37.51
CA GLY A 55 18.61 11.16 -38.79
C GLY A 55 18.46 12.51 -39.48
N MET A 56 18.01 13.53 -38.73
CA MET A 56 17.89 14.89 -39.25
C MET A 56 19.24 15.47 -39.66
N LEU A 57 20.29 15.31 -38.83
CA LEU A 57 21.63 15.81 -39.15
C LEU A 57 22.15 15.21 -40.46
N ASN A 58 22.02 13.89 -40.63
CA ASN A 58 22.46 13.22 -41.85
C ASN A 58 21.70 13.69 -43.09
N GLU A 59 20.38 13.91 -42.98
CA GLU A 59 19.58 14.42 -44.09
C GLU A 59 19.99 15.85 -44.48
N TYR A 60 20.21 16.73 -43.49
CA TYR A 60 20.69 18.09 -43.73
C TYR A 60 22.09 18.11 -44.34
N SER A 61 23.02 17.30 -43.82
CA SER A 61 24.37 17.19 -44.37
C SER A 61 24.34 16.74 -45.83
N SER A 62 23.53 15.73 -46.18
CA SER A 62 23.40 15.26 -47.56
C SER A 62 22.81 16.32 -48.50
N LYS A 63 21.82 17.09 -48.03
CA LYS A 63 21.27 18.20 -48.82
C LYS A 63 22.29 19.32 -49.03
N LEU A 64 23.08 19.63 -48.01
CA LEU A 64 24.14 20.65 -48.08
C LEU A 64 25.23 20.26 -49.08
N GLU A 65 25.71 19.02 -49.04
CA GLU A 65 26.71 18.50 -49.98
C GLU A 65 26.22 18.56 -51.44
N LYS A 66 24.95 18.21 -51.69
CA LYS A 66 24.36 18.32 -53.04
C LYS A 66 24.31 19.76 -53.53
N SER A 67 23.97 20.70 -52.65
CA SER A 67 23.94 22.13 -52.99
C SER A 67 25.36 22.66 -53.28
N GLN A 68 26.33 22.29 -52.45
CA GLN A 68 27.74 22.63 -52.64
C GLN A 68 28.27 22.10 -53.98
N THR A 69 28.01 20.82 -54.29
CA THR A 69 28.38 20.20 -55.57
C THR A 69 27.79 20.98 -56.77
N ARG A 70 26.55 21.45 -56.64
CA ARG A 70 25.88 22.23 -57.70
C ARG A 70 26.50 23.62 -57.87
N CYS A 71 26.93 24.26 -56.78
CA CYS A 71 27.70 25.50 -56.84
C CYS A 71 29.06 25.28 -57.50
N ASP A 72 29.78 24.23 -57.11
CA ASP A 72 31.11 23.90 -57.67
C ASP A 72 31.03 23.63 -59.18
N GLN A 73 29.97 22.92 -59.63
CA GLN A 73 29.71 22.71 -61.06
C GLN A 73 29.48 24.02 -61.81
N LYS A 74 28.62 24.90 -61.30
CA LYS A 74 28.39 26.21 -61.93
C LYS A 74 29.64 27.10 -61.93
N LEU A 75 30.45 27.02 -60.88
CA LEU A 75 31.71 27.74 -60.79
C LEU A 75 32.72 27.23 -61.83
N ALA A 76 32.81 25.91 -62.02
CA ALA A 76 33.66 25.29 -63.04
C ALA A 76 33.20 25.66 -64.47
N GLU A 77 31.90 25.68 -64.72
CA GLU A 77 31.32 26.15 -65.99
C GLU A 77 31.74 27.61 -66.26
N LEU A 78 31.63 28.50 -65.27
CA LEU A 78 32.05 29.90 -65.38
C LEU A 78 33.53 30.04 -65.74
N TYR A 79 34.41 29.29 -65.06
CA TYR A 79 35.84 29.31 -65.36
C TYR A 79 36.14 28.84 -66.79
N SER A 80 35.43 27.82 -67.27
CA SER A 80 35.61 27.33 -68.65
C SER A 80 35.16 28.33 -69.72
N VAL A 81 34.12 29.14 -69.44
CA VAL A 81 33.66 30.20 -70.35
C VAL A 81 34.62 31.38 -70.35
N TYR A 82 35.21 31.69 -69.19
CA TYR A 82 36.22 32.74 -69.03
C TYR A 82 37.50 32.42 -69.81
N ASP A 83 38.02 31.19 -69.66
CA ASP A 83 39.30 30.77 -70.26
C ASP A 83 39.22 30.71 -71.80
N ASN A 84 38.07 30.29 -72.34
CA ASN A 84 37.85 30.22 -73.79
C ASN A 84 37.65 31.58 -74.49
N ARG A 85 37.33 32.66 -73.75
CA ARG A 85 37.07 34.00 -74.34
C ARG A 85 38.22 34.98 -74.18
N PHE A 86 39.13 34.72 -73.24
CA PHE A 86 40.34 35.53 -73.08
C PHE A 86 41.30 35.37 -74.28
N SER A 87 41.20 34.27 -75.03
CA SER A 87 41.99 34.02 -76.25
C SER A 87 41.55 34.84 -77.47
N ASP A 88 40.32 35.37 -77.49
CA ASP A 88 39.68 35.90 -78.71
C ASP A 88 39.58 37.44 -78.78
N LEU A 89 40.18 38.15 -77.82
CA LEU A 89 39.99 39.61 -77.68
C LEU A 89 40.88 40.44 -78.63
N SER A 90 40.38 40.76 -79.83
CA SER A 90 40.74 42.00 -80.57
C SER A 90 39.55 42.66 -81.31
N GLU A 91 39.39 43.98 -81.11
CA GLU A 91 38.72 44.98 -81.98
C GLU A 91 37.17 45.12 -82.11
N ASN A 92 36.32 44.58 -81.21
CA ASN A 92 34.87 44.92 -81.16
C ASN A 92 34.30 45.00 -79.72
N GLN A 93 34.81 45.95 -78.92
CA GLN A 93 34.93 45.78 -77.46
C GLN A 93 33.74 46.29 -76.60
N SER A 94 32.86 47.20 -77.04
CA SER A 94 31.81 47.75 -76.14
C SER A 94 30.53 46.91 -76.08
N GLU A 95 29.99 46.47 -77.23
CA GLU A 95 28.70 45.75 -77.25
C GLU A 95 28.82 44.34 -76.66
N ASN A 96 29.96 43.68 -76.89
CA ASN A 96 30.24 42.36 -76.34
C ASN A 96 30.42 42.39 -74.81
N VAL A 97 31.02 43.46 -74.27
CA VAL A 97 31.13 43.67 -72.82
C VAL A 97 29.76 43.98 -72.20
N THR A 98 28.93 44.78 -72.86
CA THR A 98 27.55 45.06 -72.39
C THR A 98 26.73 43.78 -72.35
N LYS A 99 26.70 42.98 -73.43
CA LYS A 99 26.02 41.68 -73.46
C LYS A 99 26.56 40.70 -72.41
N PHE A 100 27.87 40.71 -72.16
CA PHE A 100 28.47 39.91 -71.10
C PHE A 100 27.98 40.35 -69.70
N MET A 101 27.97 41.65 -69.42
CA MET A 101 27.46 42.16 -68.14
C MET A 101 25.97 41.88 -67.95
N GLU A 102 25.15 41.98 -68.99
CA GLU A 102 23.72 41.61 -68.95
C GLU A 102 23.55 40.12 -68.60
N ASN A 103 24.31 39.22 -69.21
CA ASN A 103 24.28 37.80 -68.88
C ASN A 103 24.73 37.52 -67.44
N VAL A 104 25.79 38.19 -66.97
CA VAL A 104 26.25 38.07 -65.58
C VAL A 104 25.17 38.54 -64.61
N GLN A 105 24.50 39.65 -64.92
CA GLN A 105 23.41 40.18 -64.12
C GLN A 105 22.22 39.22 -64.08
N GLU A 106 21.82 38.66 -65.23
CA GLU A 106 20.75 37.66 -65.32
C GLU A 106 21.08 36.39 -64.52
N TRP A 107 22.33 35.92 -64.61
CA TRP A 107 22.79 34.77 -63.82
C TRP A 107 22.80 35.08 -62.33
N GLN A 108 23.23 36.27 -61.92
CA GLN A 108 23.20 36.69 -60.52
C GLN A 108 21.77 36.72 -59.99
N THR A 109 20.81 37.25 -60.75
CA THR A 109 19.38 37.24 -60.39
C THR A 109 18.85 35.82 -60.27
N THR A 110 19.17 34.95 -61.25
CA THR A 110 18.73 33.55 -61.25
C THR A 110 19.29 32.76 -60.07
N LEU A 111 20.57 32.98 -59.74
CA LEU A 111 21.22 32.37 -58.57
C LEU A 111 20.57 32.83 -57.27
N MET A 112 20.38 34.15 -57.10
CA MET A 112 19.72 34.72 -55.92
C MET A 112 18.30 34.15 -55.74
N GLN A 113 17.53 34.05 -56.81
CA GLN A 113 16.19 33.50 -56.77
C GLN A 113 16.20 32.01 -56.35
N SER A 114 17.08 31.21 -56.93
CA SER A 114 17.21 29.79 -56.58
C SER A 114 17.64 29.60 -55.11
N VAL A 115 18.55 30.43 -54.60
CA VAL A 115 18.96 30.40 -53.19
C VAL A 115 17.80 30.79 -52.28
N ASN A 116 17.03 31.81 -52.65
CA ASN A 116 15.87 32.24 -51.86
C ASN A 116 14.77 31.18 -51.82
N GLU A 117 14.46 30.56 -52.95
CA GLU A 117 13.48 29.46 -53.05
C GLU A 117 13.90 28.27 -52.19
N GLN A 118 15.19 27.89 -52.19
CA GLN A 118 15.67 26.83 -51.32
C GLN A 118 15.63 27.22 -49.83
N SER A 119 15.96 28.47 -49.49
CA SER A 119 15.87 28.99 -48.14
C SER A 119 14.42 28.91 -47.61
N GLU A 120 13.44 29.34 -48.40
CA GLU A 120 12.03 29.24 -48.05
C GLU A 120 11.57 27.78 -47.88
N TYR A 121 11.99 26.89 -48.78
CA TYR A 121 11.67 25.47 -48.68
C TYR A 121 12.21 24.88 -47.37
N LEU A 122 13.47 25.18 -47.03
CA LEU A 122 14.10 24.69 -45.80
C LEU A 122 13.39 25.23 -44.55
N GLN A 123 12.99 26.49 -44.55
CA GLN A 123 12.22 27.09 -43.45
C GLN A 123 10.85 26.40 -43.27
N LYS A 124 10.11 26.20 -44.37
CA LYS A 124 8.81 25.51 -44.34
C LYS A 124 8.96 24.07 -43.86
N SER A 125 9.97 23.36 -44.35
CA SER A 125 10.27 21.98 -43.93
C SER A 125 10.64 21.90 -42.45
N LYS A 126 11.41 22.86 -41.92
CA LYS A 126 11.75 22.94 -40.49
C LYS A 126 10.49 23.04 -39.62
N ILE A 127 9.56 23.94 -39.98
CA ILE A 127 8.29 24.12 -39.24
C ILE A 127 7.48 22.82 -39.20
N VAL A 128 7.40 22.11 -40.33
CA VAL A 128 6.68 20.82 -40.40
C VAL A 128 7.31 19.80 -39.45
N TYR A 129 8.64 19.67 -39.45
CA TYR A 129 9.33 18.74 -38.56
C TYR A 129 9.22 19.13 -37.09
N ASP A 130 9.34 20.42 -36.75
CA ASP A 130 9.17 20.92 -35.38
C ASP A 130 7.75 20.58 -34.85
N ASN A 131 6.73 20.71 -35.71
CA ASN A 131 5.36 20.33 -35.37
C ASN A 131 5.22 18.81 -35.17
N GLN A 132 5.79 17.99 -36.05
CA GLN A 132 5.78 16.52 -35.91
C GLN A 132 6.47 16.06 -34.63
N VAL A 133 7.63 16.64 -34.30
CA VAL A 133 8.35 16.35 -33.06
C VAL A 133 7.52 16.75 -31.85
N SER A 134 6.89 17.92 -31.89
CA SER A 134 6.02 18.41 -30.81
C SER A 134 4.81 17.51 -30.59
N GLU A 135 4.20 17.01 -31.66
CA GLU A 135 3.07 16.09 -31.59
C GLU A 135 3.47 14.74 -30.99
N VAL A 136 4.59 14.17 -31.43
CA VAL A 136 5.14 12.93 -30.86
C VAL A 136 5.43 13.09 -29.36
N LEU A 137 6.06 14.20 -28.97
CA LEU A 137 6.33 14.51 -27.55
C LEU A 137 5.04 14.65 -26.74
N ARG A 138 4.03 15.31 -27.29
CA ARG A 138 2.71 15.46 -26.64
C ARG A 138 2.06 14.10 -26.41
N ASN A 139 2.10 13.22 -27.41
CA ASN A 139 1.51 11.89 -27.34
C ASN A 139 2.23 11.01 -26.30
N TYR A 140 3.56 11.01 -26.30
CA TYR A 140 4.34 10.30 -25.28
C TYR A 140 4.05 10.82 -23.87
N LYS A 141 4.03 12.15 -23.69
CA LYS A 141 3.73 12.77 -22.39
C LYS A 141 2.34 12.38 -21.90
N HIS A 142 1.35 12.35 -22.78
CA HIS A 142 0.00 11.92 -22.45
C HIS A 142 -0.04 10.44 -22.05
N GLN A 143 0.56 9.54 -22.83
CA GLN A 143 0.61 8.11 -22.52
C GLN A 143 1.28 7.84 -21.16
N THR A 144 2.43 8.48 -20.89
CA THR A 144 3.12 8.34 -19.61
C THR A 144 2.25 8.82 -18.45
N SER A 145 1.49 9.91 -18.63
CA SER A 145 0.56 10.39 -17.61
C SER A 145 -0.58 9.41 -17.33
N GLU A 146 -1.15 8.78 -18.36
CA GLU A 146 -2.23 7.82 -18.18
C GLU A 146 -1.74 6.55 -17.49
N ILE A 147 -0.58 6.01 -17.90
CA ILE A 147 0.04 4.86 -17.23
C ILE A 147 0.35 5.18 -15.76
N SER A 148 0.89 6.37 -15.47
CA SER A 148 1.16 6.79 -14.10
C SER A 148 -0.10 6.82 -13.24
N LYS A 149 -1.21 7.35 -13.76
CA LYS A 149 -2.51 7.35 -13.05
C LYS A 149 -3.00 5.94 -12.76
N GLU A 150 -2.91 5.04 -13.75
CA GLU A 150 -3.35 3.64 -13.60
C GLU A 150 -2.54 2.92 -12.53
N VAL A 151 -1.21 3.04 -12.57
CA VAL A 151 -0.30 2.46 -11.57
C VAL A 151 -0.63 2.97 -10.16
N VAL A 152 -0.75 4.29 -9.99
CA VAL A 152 -1.09 4.91 -8.69
C VAL A 152 -2.46 4.43 -8.18
N THR A 153 -3.44 4.31 -9.08
CA THR A 153 -4.79 3.84 -8.72
C THR A 153 -4.74 2.38 -8.24
N SER A 154 -4.04 1.51 -8.97
CA SER A 154 -3.89 0.10 -8.60
C SER A 154 -3.15 -0.07 -7.27
N PHE A 155 -2.07 0.66 -7.03
CA PHE A 155 -1.36 0.62 -5.74
C PHE A 155 -2.23 1.12 -4.58
N THR A 156 -3.01 2.18 -4.80
CA THR A 156 -3.91 2.72 -3.78
C THR A 156 -5.01 1.69 -3.41
N LYS A 157 -5.53 0.98 -4.41
CA LYS A 157 -6.50 -0.10 -4.19
C LYS A 157 -5.90 -1.24 -3.38
N LEU A 158 -4.74 -1.77 -3.80
CA LEU A 158 -4.04 -2.84 -3.08
C LEU A 158 -3.72 -2.45 -1.63
N LYS A 159 -3.26 -1.21 -1.41
CA LYS A 159 -3.01 -0.69 -0.06
C LYS A 159 -4.26 -0.69 0.81
N THR A 160 -5.42 -0.37 0.23
CA THR A 160 -6.71 -0.37 0.93
C THR A 160 -7.16 -1.78 1.25
N GLU A 161 -7.04 -2.71 0.30
CA GLU A 161 -7.38 -4.13 0.50
C GLU A 161 -6.52 -4.77 1.59
N LEU A 162 -5.22 -4.51 1.60
CA LEU A 162 -4.30 -5.00 2.62
C LEU A 162 -4.69 -4.49 4.02
N LYS A 163 -5.06 -3.20 4.11
CA LYS A 163 -5.51 -2.60 5.38
C LYS A 163 -6.78 -3.25 5.89
N ASN A 164 -7.75 -3.52 5.00
CA ASN A 164 -9.00 -4.18 5.37
C ASN A 164 -8.75 -5.62 5.82
N TRP A 165 -7.95 -6.40 5.07
CA TRP A 165 -7.60 -7.77 5.44
C TRP A 165 -6.95 -7.87 6.82
N LYS A 166 -6.05 -6.93 7.14
CA LYS A 166 -5.45 -6.84 8.47
C LYS A 166 -6.53 -6.66 9.55
N ASN A 167 -7.48 -5.75 9.34
CA ASN A 167 -8.54 -5.48 10.32
C ASN A 167 -9.44 -6.71 10.48
N ASP A 168 -9.82 -7.34 9.39
CA ASP A 168 -10.66 -8.55 9.40
C ASP A 168 -9.97 -9.69 10.16
N MET A 169 -8.66 -9.90 9.94
CA MET A 169 -7.89 -10.91 10.66
C MET A 169 -7.85 -10.64 12.17
N VAL A 170 -7.66 -9.38 12.57
CA VAL A 170 -7.67 -8.99 13.98
C VAL A 170 -9.05 -9.25 14.59
N ASP A 171 -10.12 -8.87 13.90
CA ASP A 171 -11.49 -9.07 14.36
C ASP A 171 -11.84 -10.56 14.52
N ASP A 172 -11.41 -11.41 13.58
CA ASP A 172 -11.66 -12.85 13.62
C ASP A 172 -10.92 -13.52 14.79
N VAL A 173 -9.67 -13.12 15.04
CA VAL A 173 -8.91 -13.61 16.20
C VAL A 173 -9.58 -13.16 17.50
N ILE A 174 -9.98 -11.88 17.61
CA ILE A 174 -10.68 -11.37 18.78
C ILE A 174 -11.97 -12.15 19.03
N LYS A 175 -12.79 -12.38 18.00
CA LYS A 175 -14.03 -13.15 18.11
C LYS A 175 -13.76 -14.58 18.60
N SER A 176 -12.76 -15.25 18.03
CA SER A 176 -12.40 -16.63 18.40
C SER A 176 -11.93 -16.71 19.86
N VAL A 177 -11.02 -15.83 20.28
CA VAL A 177 -10.53 -15.80 21.66
C VAL A 177 -11.66 -15.46 22.63
N THR A 178 -12.49 -14.48 22.31
CA THR A 178 -13.64 -14.10 23.15
C THR A 178 -14.60 -15.27 23.32
N SER A 179 -14.95 -15.96 22.22
CA SER A 179 -15.82 -17.14 22.26
C SER A 179 -15.23 -18.25 23.14
N ASN A 180 -13.94 -18.56 22.98
CA ASN A 180 -13.27 -19.57 23.81
C ASN A 180 -13.25 -19.21 25.30
N LEU A 181 -13.00 -17.93 25.63
CA LEU A 181 -13.04 -17.46 27.01
C LEU A 181 -14.44 -17.57 27.61
N THR A 182 -15.47 -17.15 26.88
CA THR A 182 -16.87 -17.28 27.35
C THR A 182 -17.27 -18.75 27.54
N GLN A 183 -16.81 -19.65 26.68
CA GLN A 183 -17.05 -21.09 26.82
C GLN A 183 -16.33 -21.65 28.05
N PHE A 184 -15.08 -21.23 28.30
CA PHE A 184 -14.32 -21.64 29.47
C PHE A 184 -14.97 -21.15 30.77
N GLU A 185 -15.42 -19.90 30.81
CA GLU A 185 -16.19 -19.34 31.94
C GLU A 185 -17.48 -20.14 32.18
N THR A 186 -18.23 -20.45 31.12
CA THR A 186 -19.46 -21.26 31.21
C THR A 186 -19.14 -22.67 31.72
N ASN A 187 -18.09 -23.31 31.22
CA ASN A 187 -17.68 -24.65 31.64
C ASN A 187 -17.16 -24.68 33.09
N MET A 188 -16.60 -23.59 33.61
CA MET A 188 -16.23 -23.50 35.03
C MET A 188 -17.43 -23.34 35.96
N ILE A 189 -18.54 -22.78 35.45
CA ILE A 189 -19.80 -22.57 36.17
C ILE A 189 -20.70 -23.81 36.12
N ASN A 190 -20.52 -24.71 35.14
CA ASN A 190 -21.28 -25.95 35.06
C ASN A 190 -20.93 -26.90 36.23
N GLU A 191 -21.95 -27.11 37.07
CA GLU A 191 -22.16 -28.10 38.14
C GLU A 191 -20.93 -28.53 38.96
N ILE A 192 -20.78 -27.92 40.13
CA ILE A 192 -20.01 -28.48 41.24
C ILE A 192 -20.99 -29.40 41.99
N HIS A 193 -20.73 -30.70 42.06
CA HIS A 193 -21.60 -31.61 42.83
C HIS A 193 -21.29 -31.52 44.33
N GLU A 194 -20.03 -31.26 44.66
CA GLU A 194 -19.55 -31.11 46.04
C GLU A 194 -18.28 -30.25 46.14
N CYS A 195 -18.00 -29.67 47.31
CA CYS A 195 -16.82 -28.83 47.53
C CYS A 195 -15.48 -29.56 47.30
N SER A 196 -15.45 -30.89 47.42
CA SER A 196 -14.26 -31.74 47.24
C SER A 196 -13.73 -31.81 45.81
N GLU A 197 -14.60 -31.66 44.81
CA GLU A 197 -14.22 -31.73 43.39
C GLU A 197 -13.18 -30.66 42.99
N LYS A 198 -13.15 -29.57 43.74
CA LYS A 198 -12.22 -28.46 43.53
C LYS A 198 -11.63 -28.06 44.89
N SER A 199 -10.57 -28.75 45.32
CA SER A 199 -9.86 -28.56 46.61
C SER A 199 -9.37 -27.13 46.92
N LYS A 200 -9.40 -26.22 45.94
CA LYS A 200 -9.08 -24.79 46.06
C LYS A 200 -10.29 -23.86 46.23
N LEU A 201 -11.52 -24.38 46.21
CA LEU A 201 -12.72 -23.56 46.39
C LEU A 201 -12.80 -23.03 47.82
N VAL A 202 -12.89 -21.71 47.94
CA VAL A 202 -13.16 -21.03 49.22
C VAL A 202 -14.20 -19.95 48.92
N GLY A 203 -15.36 -20.04 49.55
CA GLY A 203 -16.46 -19.12 49.28
C GLY A 203 -17.80 -19.83 49.18
N ILE A 204 -18.82 -19.10 48.73
CA ILE A 204 -20.15 -19.65 48.53
C ILE A 204 -20.28 -20.15 47.09
N TYR A 205 -20.72 -21.39 46.93
CA TYR A 205 -20.95 -22.02 45.64
C TYR A 205 -22.31 -22.67 45.62
N ASN A 206 -22.96 -22.63 44.46
CA ASN A 206 -24.17 -23.39 44.21
C ASN A 206 -23.77 -24.80 43.79
N ILE A 207 -24.18 -25.81 44.56
CA ILE A 207 -23.86 -27.21 44.29
C ILE A 207 -25.13 -28.01 44.01
N SER A 208 -25.01 -29.10 43.25
CA SER A 208 -26.12 -29.98 42.91
C SER A 208 -25.73 -31.45 43.16
N PRO A 209 -25.90 -31.97 44.40
CA PRO A 209 -25.45 -33.32 44.75
C PRO A 209 -26.16 -34.45 43.99
N ASP A 210 -27.39 -34.23 43.54
CA ASP A 210 -28.27 -35.23 42.91
C ASP A 210 -28.74 -34.81 41.50
N GLU A 211 -28.02 -33.88 40.85
CA GLU A 211 -28.33 -33.28 39.54
C GLU A 211 -29.69 -32.56 39.44
N SER A 212 -30.52 -32.58 40.49
CA SER A 212 -31.91 -32.09 40.45
C SER A 212 -32.22 -31.02 41.49
N HIS A 213 -31.48 -30.97 42.59
CA HIS A 213 -31.65 -30.01 43.68
C HIS A 213 -30.37 -29.20 43.92
N ALA A 214 -30.28 -28.06 43.26
CA ALA A 214 -29.18 -27.12 43.48
C ALA A 214 -29.41 -26.22 44.71
N PHE A 215 -28.40 -26.07 45.56
CA PHE A 215 -28.42 -25.14 46.70
C PHE A 215 -27.03 -24.57 47.01
N ASN A 216 -27.03 -23.39 47.64
CA ASN A 216 -25.79 -22.72 48.02
C ASN A 216 -25.17 -23.34 49.28
N VAL A 217 -23.86 -23.60 49.24
CA VAL A 217 -23.04 -24.00 50.37
C VAL A 217 -21.81 -23.12 50.50
N ARG A 218 -21.21 -23.11 51.69
CA ARG A 218 -19.89 -22.53 51.90
C ARG A 218 -18.82 -23.63 51.79
N CYS A 219 -17.90 -23.48 50.84
CA CYS A 219 -16.70 -24.30 50.73
C CYS A 219 -15.50 -23.66 51.47
N GLU A 220 -14.68 -24.48 52.11
CA GLU A 220 -13.40 -24.08 52.69
C GLU A 220 -12.21 -24.90 52.13
N THR A 221 -11.00 -24.41 52.38
CA THR A 221 -9.75 -24.99 51.86
C THR A 221 -9.66 -26.48 52.19
N GLY A 222 -9.32 -27.30 51.20
CA GLY A 222 -9.31 -28.75 51.34
C GLY A 222 -10.61 -29.42 50.90
N GLY A 223 -11.56 -28.66 50.34
CA GLY A 223 -12.78 -29.21 49.75
C GLY A 223 -13.90 -29.44 50.75
N TRP A 224 -13.86 -28.77 51.90
CA TRP A 224 -14.85 -28.98 52.97
C TRP A 224 -16.12 -28.19 52.71
N THR A 225 -17.26 -28.88 52.75
CA THR A 225 -18.59 -28.26 52.82
C THR A 225 -18.90 -27.92 54.28
N VAL A 226 -19.08 -26.63 54.59
CA VAL A 226 -19.39 -26.18 55.95
C VAL A 226 -20.89 -26.35 56.24
N ILE A 227 -21.22 -27.22 57.19
CA ILE A 227 -22.61 -27.50 57.59
C ILE A 227 -23.14 -26.46 58.60
N GLN A 228 -22.27 -25.99 59.50
CA GLN A 228 -22.62 -25.07 60.58
C GLN A 228 -21.41 -24.20 60.92
N LYS A 229 -21.64 -22.91 61.15
CA LYS A 229 -20.58 -21.97 61.58
C LYS A 229 -21.08 -21.03 62.69
N ARG A 230 -20.28 -20.89 63.75
CA ARG A 230 -20.54 -19.99 64.89
C ARG A 230 -19.24 -19.37 65.39
N PHE A 231 -19.28 -18.07 65.68
CA PHE A 231 -18.11 -17.31 66.12
C PHE A 231 -18.44 -16.03 66.92
N ASN A 232 -19.63 -15.42 66.77
CA ASN A 232 -19.96 -14.16 67.44
C ASN A 232 -21.29 -14.18 68.21
N GLY A 233 -22.15 -15.19 68.01
CA GLY A 233 -23.43 -15.33 68.70
C GLY A 233 -24.50 -14.32 68.27
N VAL A 234 -24.34 -13.68 67.09
CA VAL A 234 -25.32 -12.73 66.55
C VAL A 234 -26.54 -13.45 65.99
N THR A 235 -26.34 -14.64 65.42
CA THR A 235 -27.46 -15.43 64.89
C THR A 235 -28.07 -16.25 66.03
N GLU A 236 -29.40 -16.12 66.22
CA GLU A 236 -30.13 -16.94 67.19
C GLU A 236 -30.27 -18.38 66.69
N PHE A 237 -29.77 -19.36 67.47
CA PHE A 237 -29.84 -20.79 67.18
C PHE A 237 -30.96 -21.51 67.95
N TYR A 238 -31.61 -20.84 68.92
CA TYR A 238 -32.83 -21.36 69.52
C TYR A 238 -34.01 -21.15 68.55
N ARG A 239 -34.21 -22.14 67.67
CA ARG A 239 -35.16 -22.09 66.56
C ARG A 239 -36.10 -23.28 66.56
N ASN A 240 -37.21 -23.16 65.84
CA ASN A 240 -38.18 -24.24 65.70
C ASN A 240 -37.69 -25.31 64.69
N TRP A 241 -38.43 -26.42 64.58
CA TRP A 241 -38.10 -27.50 63.65
C TRP A 241 -38.01 -27.04 62.19
N GLN A 242 -38.95 -26.21 61.74
CA GLN A 242 -39.04 -25.77 60.36
C GLN A 242 -37.82 -24.93 59.94
N ASP A 243 -37.30 -24.11 60.86
CA ASP A 243 -36.07 -23.35 60.63
C ASP A 243 -34.86 -24.28 60.52
N TYR A 244 -34.74 -25.29 61.39
CA TYR A 244 -33.66 -26.28 61.33
C TYR A 244 -33.75 -27.18 60.09
N GLU A 245 -34.96 -27.50 59.63
CA GLU A 245 -35.20 -28.25 58.40
C GLU A 245 -34.73 -27.49 57.16
N ASN A 246 -35.06 -26.19 57.07
CA ASN A 246 -34.78 -25.36 55.91
C ASN A 246 -33.42 -24.64 55.94
N GLY A 247 -32.80 -24.52 57.10
CA GLY A 247 -31.59 -23.73 57.31
C GLY A 247 -31.88 -22.28 57.68
N PHE A 248 -30.93 -21.64 58.34
CA PHE A 248 -31.02 -20.24 58.78
C PHE A 248 -29.64 -19.60 58.94
N GLY A 249 -29.60 -18.27 58.95
CA GLY A 249 -28.36 -17.48 59.02
C GLY A 249 -27.80 -17.10 57.64
N ASP A 250 -26.57 -16.61 57.60
CA ASP A 250 -25.89 -16.19 56.37
C ASP A 250 -24.64 -17.06 56.16
N LEU A 251 -24.48 -17.63 54.96
CA LEU A 251 -23.34 -18.47 54.58
C LEU A 251 -21.98 -17.73 54.62
N ASN A 252 -21.99 -16.39 54.65
CA ASN A 252 -20.80 -15.57 54.91
C ASN A 252 -20.53 -15.34 56.41
N GLU A 253 -21.52 -15.54 57.27
CA GLU A 253 -21.47 -15.31 58.70
C GLU A 253 -21.78 -16.59 59.51
N GLU A 254 -22.70 -16.52 60.49
CA GLU A 254 -23.15 -17.66 61.27
C GLU A 254 -24.40 -18.27 60.63
N PHE A 255 -24.41 -19.59 60.50
CA PHE A 255 -25.53 -20.28 59.86
C PHE A 255 -25.65 -21.75 60.28
N TRP A 256 -26.82 -22.30 59.98
CA TRP A 256 -27.13 -23.72 59.90
C TRP A 256 -27.60 -24.02 58.48
N LEU A 257 -26.94 -24.96 57.80
CA LEU A 257 -27.21 -25.23 56.38
C LEU A 257 -28.67 -25.66 56.14
N GLY A 258 -29.23 -26.46 57.05
CA GLY A 258 -30.58 -27.01 56.95
C GLY A 258 -30.55 -28.53 56.86
N ASN A 259 -31.34 -29.20 57.70
CA ASN A 259 -31.31 -30.66 57.83
C ASN A 259 -31.65 -31.38 56.53
N LYS A 260 -32.55 -30.81 55.72
CA LYS A 260 -32.91 -31.40 54.42
C LYS A 260 -31.71 -31.45 53.46
N TYR A 261 -30.90 -30.40 53.44
CA TYR A 261 -29.70 -30.31 52.60
C TYR A 261 -28.55 -31.14 53.15
N ILE A 262 -28.40 -31.20 54.49
CA ILE A 262 -27.44 -32.10 55.12
C ILE A 262 -27.78 -33.56 54.81
N ALA A 263 -29.06 -33.92 54.86
CA ALA A 263 -29.52 -35.25 54.48
C ALA A 263 -29.19 -35.55 53.01
N MET A 264 -29.42 -34.60 52.08
CA MET A 264 -29.03 -34.74 50.67
C MET A 264 -27.52 -34.94 50.49
N LEU A 265 -26.69 -34.23 51.26
CA LEU A 265 -25.22 -34.36 51.20
C LEU A 265 -24.67 -35.64 51.83
N THR A 266 -25.44 -36.28 52.71
CA THR A 266 -24.97 -37.42 53.51
C THR A 266 -25.71 -38.71 53.21
N SER A 267 -26.76 -38.67 52.39
CA SER A 267 -27.43 -39.86 51.89
C SER A 267 -26.50 -40.60 50.94
N GLU A 268 -25.91 -41.70 51.41
CA GLU A 268 -25.16 -42.63 50.57
C GLU A 268 -26.11 -43.25 49.53
N GLU A 269 -26.07 -42.80 48.27
CA GLU A 269 -26.01 -43.76 47.18
C GLU A 269 -24.53 -44.08 46.96
N THR A 270 -24.04 -45.09 47.69
CA THR A 270 -22.82 -45.79 47.30
C THR A 270 -23.11 -46.44 45.95
N ILE A 271 -22.76 -45.75 44.85
CA ILE A 271 -22.59 -46.40 43.56
C ILE A 271 -21.34 -47.28 43.72
N ASN A 272 -21.54 -48.53 44.17
CA ASN A 272 -20.56 -49.61 44.03
C ASN A 272 -20.41 -49.98 42.55
#